data_AF-A0A231VNG4-F1
#
_entry.id   AF-A0A231VNG4-F1
#
_cell.length_a   1.000
_cell.length_b   1.000
_cell.length_c   1.000
_cell.angle_alpha   90.00
_cell.angle_beta   90.00
_cell.angle_gamma   90.00
#
_symmetry.space_group_name_H-M   'P 1'
#
loop_
_entity.id
_entity.type
_entity.pdbx_description
1 polymer ?
#
loop_
_entity_poly.entity_id
_entity_poly.type
_entity_poly.pdbx_seq_one_letter_code
_entity_poly.pdbx_strand_id
1 'polypeptide(L)' 'GSFTTYVNWFSIVGGVAVSLLCFIHGLNFLRLKTSGELRARAEKWSKILYPVLLAGEVVFVILLYLTTDFFARKPM' A
#
# COMPACT_ATOMS: atom_id res chain seq x y z
N GLY A 1 2.53 5.36 26.47
CA GLY A 1 2.45 4.31 25.43
C GLY A 1 3.82 3.74 25.19
N SER A 2 3.92 2.46 24.83
CA SER A 2 5.17 1.82 24.41
C SER A 2 5.30 1.91 22.89
N PHE A 3 6.50 1.71 22.34
CA PHE A 3 6.74 1.66 20.89
C PHE A 3 5.78 0.71 20.17
N THR A 4 5.51 -0.46 20.75
CA THR A 4 4.61 -1.50 20.21
C THR A 4 3.14 -1.09 20.18
N THR A 5 2.76 -0.03 20.91
CA THR A 5 1.43 0.56 20.79
C THR A 5 1.26 1.22 19.42
N TYR A 6 2.31 1.85 18.89
CA TYR A 6 2.31 2.52 17.58
C TYR A 6 2.72 1.59 16.45
N VAL A 7 3.69 0.70 16.70
CA VAL A 7 4.18 -0.27 15.73
C VAL A 7 3.57 -1.63 16.03
N ASN A 8 2.47 -1.92 15.34
CA ASN A 8 1.69 -3.13 15.44
C ASN A 8 1.35 -3.62 14.02
N TRP A 9 0.73 -4.79 13.90
CA TRP A 9 0.43 -5.37 12.59
C TRP A 9 -0.39 -4.45 11.68
N PHE A 10 -1.38 -3.75 12.25
CA PHE A 10 -2.22 -2.82 11.51
C PHE A 10 -1.40 -1.65 10.94
N SER A 11 -0.54 -1.02 11.75
CA SER A 11 0.29 0.10 11.29
C SER A 11 1.42 -0.32 10.34
N ILE A 12 2.00 -1.50 10.53
CA ILE A 12 3.02 -2.06 9.62
C ILE A 12 2.42 -2.30 8.23
N VAL A 13 1.26 -2.97 8.17
CA VAL A 13 0.59 -3.25 6.89
C VAL A 13 0.19 -1.94 6.20
N GLY A 14 -0.38 -0.98 6.94
CA GLY A 14 -0.71 0.34 6.40
C GLY A 14 0.52 1.09 5.88
N GLY A 15 1.64 1.07 6.62
CA GLY A 15 2.90 1.70 6.20
C GLY A 15 3.49 1.08 4.94
N VAL A 16 3.45 -0.25 4.81
CA VAL A 16 3.88 -0.96 3.59
C VAL A 16 2.97 -0.61 2.41
N ALA A 17 1.65 -0.56 2.61
CA ALA A 17 0.68 -0.20 1.57
C ALA A 17 0.94 1.21 1.01
N VAL A 18 1.12 2.20 1.89
CA VAL A 18 1.48 3.58 1.49
C VAL A 18 2.82 3.63 0.75
N SER A 19 3.81 2.86 1.20
CA SER A 19 5.12 2.82 0.54
C SER A 19 5.02 2.24 -0.88
N LEU A 20 4.21 1.17 -1.05
CA LEU A 20 3.92 0.58 -2.36
C LEU A 20 3.16 1.56 -3.27
N LEU A 21 2.17 2.27 -2.75
CA LEU A 21 1.45 3.33 -3.47
C LEU A 21 2.41 4.39 -4.00
N CYS A 22 3.27 4.94 -3.14
CA CYS A 22 4.30 5.91 -3.52
C CYS A 22 5.22 5.35 -4.61
N PHE A 23 5.66 4.09 -4.47
CA PHE A 23 6.54 3.47 -5.45
C PHE A 23 5.86 3.28 -6.81
N ILE A 24 4.63 2.78 -6.84
CA ILE A 24 3.84 2.63 -8.07
C ILE A 24 3.61 3.99 -8.75
N HIS A 25 3.36 5.05 -7.97
CA HIS A 25 3.23 6.40 -8.50
C HIS A 25 4.51 6.88 -9.18
N GLY A 26 5.67 6.66 -8.54
CA GLY A 26 6.98 6.94 -9.14
C GLY A 26 7.22 6.15 -10.44
N LEU A 27 6.85 4.87 -10.49
CA LEU A 27 6.95 4.05 -11.69
C LEU A 27 6.06 4.56 -12.83
N ASN A 28 4.83 4.99 -12.53
CA ASN A 28 3.96 5.60 -13.53
C ASN A 28 4.55 6.90 -14.08
N PHE A 29 5.10 7.75 -13.21
CA PHE A 29 5.79 8.96 -13.64
C PHE A 29 6.99 8.65 -14.54
N LEU A 30 7.83 7.66 -14.17
CA LEU A 30 8.94 7.20 -14.99
C LEU A 30 8.46 6.73 -16.37
N ARG A 31 7.34 6.00 -16.45
CA ARG A 31 6.79 5.56 -17.75
C ARG A 31 6.38 6.71 -18.66
N LEU A 32 5.96 7.84 -18.09
CA LEU A 32 5.59 9.05 -18.84
C LEU A 32 6.81 9.88 -19.27
N LYS A 33 7.93 9.77 -18.56
CA LYS A 33 9.12 10.62 -18.76
C LYS A 33 10.31 9.90 -19.39
N THR A 34 10.26 8.59 -19.53
CA THR A 34 11.36 7.78 -20.06
C THR A 34 10.93 6.98 -21.28
N SER A 35 11.90 6.51 -22.05
CA SER A 35 11.70 5.66 -23.22
C SER A 35 12.64 4.45 -23.18
N GLY A 36 12.48 3.54 -24.15
CA GLY A 36 13.32 2.34 -24.25
C GLY A 36 13.23 1.42 -23.04
N GLU A 37 14.39 0.89 -22.63
CA GLU A 37 14.49 -0.15 -21.61
C GLU A 37 14.00 0.30 -20.23
N LEU A 38 14.26 1.55 -19.85
CA LEU A 38 13.86 2.08 -18.55
C LEU A 38 12.34 2.13 -18.40
N ARG A 39 11.62 2.55 -19.45
CA ARG A 39 10.14 2.52 -19.50
C ARG A 39 9.60 1.09 -19.40
N ALA A 40 10.22 0.15 -20.10
CA ALA A 40 9.82 -1.26 -20.07
C ALA A 40 10.00 -1.89 -18.68
N ARG A 41 11.12 -1.59 -18.00
CA ARG A 41 11.36 -2.02 -16.61
C ARG A 41 10.33 -1.43 -15.65
N ALA A 42 10.03 -0.13 -15.78
CA ALA A 42 9.01 0.50 -14.95
C ALA A 42 7.63 -0.14 -15.14
N GLU A 43 7.24 -0.44 -16.38
CA GLU A 43 5.99 -1.14 -16.67
C GLU A 43 5.94 -2.57 -16.09
N LYS A 44 7.04 -3.33 -16.21
CA LYS A 44 7.14 -4.69 -15.65
C LYS A 44 6.91 -4.68 -14.15
N TRP A 45 7.54 -3.74 -13.43
CA TRP A 45 7.36 -3.60 -12.00
C TRP A 45 5.93 -3.19 -11.65
N SER A 46 5.35 -2.20 -12.33
CA SER A 46 3.96 -1.79 -12.10
C SER A 46 2.99 -2.96 -12.19
N LYS A 47 3.11 -3.82 -13.22
CA LYS A 47 2.23 -4.99 -13.40
C LYS A 47 2.23 -5.97 -12.23
N ILE A 48 3.36 -6.11 -11.53
CA ILE A 48 3.50 -7.00 -10.36
C ILE A 48 3.02 -6.28 -9.10
N LEU A 49 3.33 -5.00 -8.95
CA LEU A 49 3.08 -4.28 -7.70
C LEU A 49 1.61 -3.86 -7.53
N TYR A 50 0.87 -3.62 -8.61
CA TYR A 50 -0.57 -3.33 -8.51
C TYR A 50 -1.38 -4.44 -7.81
N PRO A 51 -1.29 -5.72 -8.21
CA PRO A 51 -2.02 -6.78 -7.51
C PRO A 51 -1.51 -7.00 -6.09
N VAL A 52 -0.21 -6.82 -5.84
CA VAL A 52 0.38 -6.90 -4.49
C VAL A 52 -0.18 -5.82 -3.58
N LEU A 53 -0.27 -4.58 -4.07
CA LEU A 53 -0.90 -3.47 -3.36
C LEU A 53 -2.37 -3.78 -3.07
N LEU A 54 -3.13 -4.23 -4.07
CA LEU A 54 -4.55 -4.56 -3.87
C LEU A 54 -4.75 -5.65 -2.81
N ALA A 55 -3.91 -6.69 -2.83
CA ALA A 55 -3.93 -7.72 -1.78
C ALA A 55 -3.58 -7.13 -0.40
N GLY A 56 -2.60 -6.22 -0.34
CA GLY A 56 -2.25 -5.48 0.88
C GLY A 56 -3.42 -4.66 1.43
N GLU A 57 -4.16 -3.96 0.57
CA GLU A 57 -5.37 -3.21 0.96
C GLU A 57 -6.48 -4.12 1.48
N VAL A 58 -6.68 -5.30 0.87
CA VAL A 58 -7.64 -6.30 1.39
C VAL A 58 -7.23 -6.76 2.79
N VAL A 59 -5.96 -7.07 3.02
CA VAL A 59 -5.44 -7.43 4.34
C VAL A 59 -5.59 -6.27 5.32
N PHE A 60 -5.34 -5.04 4.89
CA PHE A 60 -5.52 -3.84 5.70
C PHE A 60 -6.98 -3.69 6.15
N VAL A 61 -7.95 -3.87 5.26
CA VAL A 61 -9.38 -3.82 5.61
C VAL A 61 -9.78 -4.93 6.57
N ILE A 62 -9.25 -6.14 6.40
CA ILE A 62 -9.48 -7.25 7.35
C ILE A 62 -8.94 -6.89 8.73
N LEU A 63 -7.71 -6.38 8.81
CA LEU A 63 -7.13 -5.95 10.08
C LEU A 63 -7.92 -4.78 10.69
N LEU A 64 -8.31 -3.80 9.88
CA LEU A 64 -9.15 -2.68 10.32
C LEU A 64 -10.42 -3.21 11.00
N TYR A 65 -11.11 -4.17 10.38
CA TYR A 65 -12.33 -4.75 10.92
C TYR A 65 -12.10 -5.52 12.23
N LEU A 66 -11.01 -6.28 12.32
CA LEU A 66 -10.75 -7.17 13.46
C LEU A 66 -10.08 -6.46 14.65
N THR A 67 -9.26 -5.44 14.41
CA THR A 67 -8.40 -4.83 15.43
C THR A 67 -8.81 -3.42 15.81
N THR A 68 -9.74 -2.80 15.09
CA THR A 68 -10.18 -1.43 15.36
C THR A 68 -11.69 -1.37 15.57
N ASP A 69 -12.13 -0.37 16.31
CA ASP A 69 -13.53 -0.03 16.54
C ASP A 69 -14.11 0.89 15.45
N PHE A 70 -13.40 1.05 14.33
CA PHE A 70 -13.75 1.93 13.22
C PHE A 70 -15.19 1.71 12.73
N PHE A 71 -15.60 0.45 12.57
CA PHE A 71 -16.95 0.11 12.13
C PHE A 71 -17.98 0.12 13.27
N ALA A 72 -17.56 -0.14 14.50
CA ALA A 72 -18.44 -0.19 15.67
C ALA A 72 -18.85 1.22 16.16
N ARG A 73 -17.97 2.21 16.00
CA ARG A 73 -18.18 3.59 16.48
C ARG A 73 -18.51 4.58 15.38
N LYS A 74 -18.80 4.12 14.15
CA LYS A 74 -19.09 5.02 13.03
C LYS A 74 -20.24 5.97 13.41
N PRO A 75 -20.00 7.29 13.56
CA PRO A 75 -21.11 8.23 13.68
C PRO A 75 -21.85 8.23 12.34
N MET A 76 -23.16 8.04 12.41
CA MET A 76 -24.07 8.17 11.26
C MET A 76 -24.08 9.62 10.78
#